data_AF-A0A258ZLS7-F1
#
_entry.id   AF-A0A258ZLS7-F1
#
_cell.length_a   1.000
_cell.length_b   1.000
_cell.length_c   1.000
_cell.angle_alpha   90.00
_cell.angle_beta   90.00
_cell.angle_gamma   90.00
#
_symmetry.space_group_name_H-M   'P 1'
#
loop_
_entity.id
_entity.type
_entity.pdbx_description
1 polymer ?
#
loop_
_entity_poly.entity_id
_entity_poly.type
_entity_poly.pdbx_seq_one_letter_code
_entity_poly.pdbx_strand_id
1 'polypeptide(L)'
;MRQKVFAGHAVRRLREKLGLKQSELAHRLGVSPSYVNQIESNQRPLTASVLIAISRTFSVDITAFGAEDLDRLVADLREAAADPLFRDLDLGLQDMKAVANLSPAFAHAFLRTNAALRRTAEWRASMDDMLTAGIGDEAKLIPYEEVRDYFHYIDNYVDALD
;
A
#
# COMPACT_ATOMS: atom_id res chain seq x y z
N MET A 1 5.59 -28.82 -12.71
CA MET A 1 5.15 -27.43 -12.99
C MET A 1 6.30 -26.48 -12.69
N ARG A 2 6.55 -25.47 -13.52
CA ARG A 2 7.65 -24.51 -13.31
C ARG A 2 7.21 -23.50 -12.23
N GLN A 3 7.84 -23.53 -11.06
CA GLN A 3 7.48 -22.66 -9.93
C GLN A 3 7.66 -21.19 -10.35
N LYS A 4 6.61 -20.38 -10.15
CA LYS A 4 6.66 -18.94 -10.43
C LYS A 4 7.51 -18.27 -9.36
N VAL A 5 8.58 -17.58 -9.76
CA VAL A 5 9.48 -16.88 -8.85
C VAL A 5 9.01 -15.44 -8.72
N PHE A 6 8.50 -15.07 -7.55
CA PHE A 6 8.21 -13.68 -7.20
C PHE A 6 9.36 -13.18 -6.34
N ALA A 7 10.24 -12.38 -6.94
CA ALA A 7 11.45 -11.86 -6.31
C ALA A 7 11.63 -10.35 -6.56
N GLY A 8 10.51 -9.63 -6.65
CA GLY A 8 10.50 -8.21 -7.05
C GLY A 8 11.29 -7.32 -6.11
N HIS A 9 11.25 -7.62 -4.81
CA HIS A 9 11.97 -6.82 -3.83
C HIS A 9 13.48 -7.06 -3.93
N ALA A 10 13.93 -8.30 -4.16
CA ALA A 10 15.33 -8.58 -4.41
C ALA A 10 15.87 -7.83 -5.66
N VAL A 11 15.08 -7.81 -6.74
CA VAL A 11 15.41 -7.02 -7.95
C VAL A 11 15.51 -5.53 -7.63
N ARG A 12 14.56 -4.99 -6.87
CA ARG A 12 14.56 -3.59 -6.47
C ARG A 12 15.77 -3.24 -5.60
N ARG A 13 16.11 -4.07 -4.60
CA ARG A 13 17.30 -3.89 -3.76
C ARG A 13 18.57 -3.89 -4.59
N LEU A 14 18.71 -4.85 -5.52
CA LEU A 14 19.84 -4.90 -6.44
C LEU A 14 19.96 -3.59 -7.23
N ARG A 15 18.84 -3.12 -7.79
CA ARG A 15 18.79 -1.88 -8.57
C ARG A 15 19.23 -0.67 -7.73
N GLU A 16 18.66 -0.52 -6.55
CA GLU A 16 18.94 0.59 -5.63
C GLU A 16 20.39 0.55 -5.12
N LYS A 17 20.93 -0.64 -4.81
CA LYS A 17 22.33 -0.83 -4.43
C LYS A 17 23.30 -0.42 -5.54
N LEU A 18 22.90 -0.59 -6.79
CA LEU A 18 23.67 -0.18 -7.96
C LEU A 18 23.43 1.29 -8.36
N GLY A 19 22.57 2.01 -7.64
CA GLY A 19 22.25 3.42 -7.93
C GLY A 19 21.46 3.61 -9.23
N LEU A 20 20.78 2.57 -9.73
CA LEU A 20 20.14 2.60 -11.04
C LEU A 20 18.68 3.05 -10.99
N LYS A 21 18.26 3.79 -12.02
CA LYS A 21 16.83 4.00 -12.32
C LYS A 21 16.21 2.73 -12.93
N GLN A 22 14.89 2.58 -12.82
CA GLN A 22 14.19 1.43 -13.42
C GLN A 22 14.41 1.35 -14.94
N SER A 23 14.47 2.49 -15.63
CA SER A 23 14.77 2.57 -17.06
C SER A 23 16.17 2.07 -17.41
N GLU A 24 17.16 2.37 -16.57
CA GLU A 24 18.54 1.93 -16.76
C GLU A 24 18.69 0.43 -16.52
N LEU A 25 18.03 -0.10 -15.48
CA LEU A 25 17.96 -1.55 -15.27
C LEU A 25 17.28 -2.25 -16.44
N ALA A 26 16.15 -1.70 -16.92
CA ALA A 26 15.42 -2.24 -18.06
C ALA A 26 16.30 -2.31 -19.32
N HIS A 27 17.04 -1.25 -19.60
CA HIS A 27 17.98 -1.20 -20.71
C HIS A 27 19.08 -2.26 -20.59
N ARG A 28 19.70 -2.39 -19.41
CA ARG A 28 20.74 -3.41 -19.14
C ARG A 28 20.23 -4.85 -19.24
N LEU A 29 18.95 -5.07 -18.94
CA LEU A 29 18.31 -6.38 -19.02
C LEU A 29 17.66 -6.67 -20.38
N GLY A 30 17.63 -5.71 -21.30
CA GLY A 30 16.97 -5.86 -22.60
C GLY A 30 15.45 -6.00 -22.53
N VAL A 31 14.81 -5.37 -21.53
CA VAL A 31 13.35 -5.42 -21.30
C VAL A 31 12.77 -4.00 -21.23
N SER A 32 11.44 -3.87 -21.18
CA SER A 32 10.79 -2.57 -21.05
C SER A 32 10.82 -2.05 -19.59
N PRO A 33 10.85 -0.73 -19.35
CA PRO A 33 10.75 -0.16 -18.01
C PRO A 33 9.46 -0.57 -17.28
N SER A 34 8.35 -0.67 -18.01
CA SER A 34 7.07 -1.16 -17.45
C SER A 34 7.18 -2.59 -16.94
N TYR A 35 7.92 -3.46 -17.65
CA TYR A 35 8.17 -4.82 -17.21
C TYR A 35 8.99 -4.84 -15.90
N VAL A 36 10.04 -4.01 -15.80
CA VAL A 36 10.81 -3.85 -14.54
C VAL A 36 9.92 -3.42 -13.38
N ASN A 37 9.05 -2.42 -13.60
CA ASN A 37 8.10 -1.99 -12.57
C ASN A 37 7.15 -3.13 -12.14
N GLN A 38 6.64 -3.92 -13.09
CA GLN A 38 5.74 -5.04 -12.80
C GLN A 38 6.43 -6.17 -12.04
N ILE A 39 7.69 -6.49 -12.34
CA ILE A 39 8.43 -7.51 -11.57
C ILE A 39 8.81 -6.97 -10.19
N GLU A 40 9.26 -5.71 -10.07
CA GLU A 40 9.63 -5.10 -8.78
C GLU A 40 8.45 -4.99 -7.80
N SER A 41 7.24 -4.81 -8.33
CA SER A 41 5.99 -4.76 -7.56
C SER A 41 5.32 -6.13 -7.37
N ASN A 42 5.98 -7.22 -7.75
CA ASN A 42 5.43 -8.59 -7.71
C ASN A 42 4.08 -8.74 -8.46
N GLN A 43 3.78 -7.86 -9.41
CA GLN A 43 2.63 -8.00 -10.31
C GLN A 43 2.87 -9.10 -11.35
N ARG A 44 4.13 -9.31 -11.72
CA ARG A 44 4.56 -10.41 -12.58
C ARG A 44 5.67 -11.23 -11.92
N PRO A 45 5.63 -12.57 -12.04
CA PRO A 45 6.76 -13.39 -11.66
C PRO A 45 7.94 -13.14 -12.60
N LEU A 46 9.15 -13.27 -12.08
CA LEU A 46 10.36 -13.26 -12.88
C LEU A 46 10.38 -14.49 -13.80
N THR A 47 10.71 -14.26 -15.06
CA THR A 47 10.97 -15.35 -16.01
C THR A 47 12.38 -15.90 -15.79
N ALA A 48 12.58 -17.15 -16.20
CA ALA A 48 13.92 -17.75 -16.19
C ALA A 48 14.92 -16.94 -17.03
N SER A 49 14.48 -16.36 -18.16
CA SER A 49 15.33 -15.50 -18.99
C SER A 49 15.82 -14.25 -18.26
N VAL A 50 14.95 -13.60 -17.48
CA VAL A 50 15.29 -12.40 -16.72
C VAL A 50 16.20 -12.74 -15.53
N LEU A 51 15.95 -13.84 -14.84
CA LEU A 51 16.85 -14.33 -13.78
C LEU A 51 18.27 -14.59 -14.31
N ILE A 52 18.38 -15.25 -15.46
CA ILE A 52 19.69 -15.49 -16.11
C ILE A 52 20.33 -14.17 -16.54
N ALA A 53 19.57 -13.23 -17.10
CA ALA A 53 20.08 -11.92 -17.49
C ALA A 53 20.59 -11.15 -16.27
N ILE A 54 19.87 -11.14 -15.15
CA ILE A 54 20.30 -10.51 -13.90
C ILE A 54 21.60 -11.14 -13.40
N SER A 55 21.66 -12.47 -13.33
CA SER A 55 22.85 -13.19 -12.86
C SER A 55 24.08 -12.90 -13.73
N ARG A 56 23.93 -12.90 -15.06
CA ARG A 56 25.03 -12.62 -16.00
C ARG A 56 25.46 -11.15 -15.99
N THR A 57 24.52 -10.23 -15.95
CA THR A 57 24.82 -8.79 -16.06
C THR A 57 25.40 -8.22 -14.77
N PHE A 58 25.03 -8.78 -13.61
CA PHE A 58 25.41 -8.24 -12.31
C PHE A 58 26.20 -9.21 -11.42
N SER A 59 26.52 -10.41 -11.91
CA SER A 59 27.29 -11.45 -11.19
C SER A 59 26.72 -11.78 -9.81
N VAL A 60 25.39 -11.83 -9.71
CA VAL A 60 24.67 -12.14 -8.45
C VAL A 60 24.13 -13.57 -8.45
N ASP A 61 24.15 -14.17 -7.26
CA ASP A 61 23.49 -15.44 -7.00
C ASP A 61 21.99 -15.24 -6.81
N ILE A 62 21.22 -15.74 -7.79
CA ILE A 62 19.76 -15.65 -7.81
C ILE A 62 19.07 -16.61 -6.84
N THR A 63 19.78 -17.60 -6.27
CA THR A 63 19.20 -18.52 -5.28
C THR A 63 18.96 -17.81 -3.94
N ALA A 64 19.85 -16.89 -3.57
CA ALA A 64 19.70 -16.01 -2.41
C ALA A 64 18.46 -15.10 -2.51
N PHE A 65 18.06 -14.71 -3.74
CA PHE A 65 16.89 -13.84 -3.95
C PHE A 65 15.59 -14.51 -3.48
N GLY A 66 15.48 -15.84 -3.65
CA GLY A 66 14.29 -16.59 -3.26
C GLY A 66 14.13 -16.74 -1.74
N ALA A 67 15.25 -16.95 -1.01
CA ALA A 67 15.21 -17.13 0.45
C ALA A 67 14.91 -15.80 1.16
N GLU A 68 15.60 -14.72 0.80
CA GLU A 68 15.38 -13.39 1.39
C GLU A 68 13.95 -12.88 1.16
N ASP A 69 13.39 -13.12 -0.02
CA ASP A 69 12.02 -12.68 -0.30
C ASP A 69 10.95 -13.57 0.37
N LEU A 70 11.27 -14.82 0.73
CA LEU A 70 10.37 -15.66 1.49
C LEU A 70 10.28 -15.26 2.97
N ASP A 71 11.42 -15.03 3.62
CA ASP A 71 11.44 -14.53 5.01
C ASP A 71 10.74 -13.17 5.12
N ARG A 72 10.94 -12.31 4.13
CA ARG A 72 10.24 -11.04 4.05
C ARG A 72 8.75 -11.21 3.81
N LEU A 73 8.35 -12.09 2.89
CA LEU A 73 6.94 -12.38 2.65
C LEU A 73 6.24 -12.85 3.93
N VAL A 74 6.90 -13.67 4.73
CA VAL A 74 6.41 -14.08 6.06
C VAL A 74 6.28 -12.88 7.01
N ALA A 75 7.25 -11.97 7.02
CA ALA A 75 7.20 -10.76 7.83
C ALA A 75 6.03 -9.83 7.41
N ASP A 76 5.88 -9.57 6.11
CA ASP A 76 4.80 -8.74 5.55
C ASP A 76 3.43 -9.37 5.85
N LEU A 77 3.29 -10.70 5.73
CA LEU A 77 2.08 -11.42 6.10
C LEU A 77 1.77 -11.30 7.59
N ARG A 78 2.78 -11.39 8.46
CA ARG A 78 2.60 -11.20 9.91
C ARG A 78 2.14 -9.79 10.25
N GLU A 79 2.68 -8.77 9.59
CA GLU A 79 2.25 -7.39 9.75
C GLU A 79 0.79 -7.20 9.31
N ALA A 80 0.43 -7.75 8.14
CA ALA A 80 -0.94 -7.70 7.65
C ALA A 80 -1.91 -8.47 8.56
N ALA A 81 -1.48 -9.60 9.15
CA ALA A 81 -2.29 -10.39 10.07
C ALA A 81 -2.48 -9.73 11.45
N ALA A 82 -1.62 -8.77 11.82
CA ALA A 82 -1.77 -7.99 13.05
C ALA A 82 -2.86 -6.90 12.97
N ASP A 83 -3.50 -6.75 11.81
CA ASP A 83 -4.64 -5.84 11.63
C ASP A 83 -5.80 -6.22 12.57
N PRO A 84 -6.42 -5.25 13.28
CA PRO A 84 -7.56 -5.52 14.16
C PRO A 84 -8.72 -6.27 13.49
N LEU A 85 -8.85 -6.19 12.16
CA LEU A 85 -9.82 -6.95 11.39
C LEU A 85 -9.70 -8.48 11.59
N PHE A 86 -8.52 -8.98 11.93
CA PHE A 86 -8.23 -10.41 12.07
C PHE A 86 -8.11 -10.88 13.53
N ARG A 87 -8.48 -10.04 14.50
CA ARG A 87 -8.35 -10.33 15.94
C ARG A 87 -9.02 -11.63 16.41
N ASP A 88 -10.05 -12.07 15.69
CA ASP A 88 -10.84 -13.27 16.04
C ASP A 88 -10.31 -14.53 15.32
N LEU A 89 -9.22 -14.42 14.56
CA LEU A 89 -8.57 -15.51 13.86
C LEU A 89 -7.23 -15.86 14.53
N ASP A 90 -6.96 -17.16 14.72
CA ASP A 90 -5.67 -17.63 15.20
C ASP A 90 -4.69 -17.78 14.03
N LEU A 91 -4.11 -16.65 13.62
CA LEU A 91 -3.14 -16.58 12.52
C LEU A 91 -1.71 -16.57 13.07
N GLY A 92 -1.12 -17.76 13.19
CA GLY A 92 0.21 -17.94 13.74
C GLY A 92 1.36 -17.77 12.73
N LEU A 93 2.59 -17.70 13.25
CA LEU A 93 3.80 -17.63 12.41
C LEU A 93 3.95 -18.86 11.49
N GLN A 94 3.50 -20.03 11.93
CA GLN A 94 3.56 -21.25 11.13
C GLN A 94 2.63 -21.18 9.91
N ASP A 95 1.45 -20.58 10.06
CA ASP A 95 0.51 -20.40 8.94
C ASP A 95 1.09 -19.46 7.89
N MET A 96 1.70 -18.34 8.33
CA MET A 96 2.36 -17.42 7.41
C MET A 96 3.49 -18.09 6.64
N LYS A 97 4.32 -18.90 7.33
CA LYS A 97 5.37 -19.71 6.69
C LYS A 97 4.78 -20.72 5.71
N ALA A 98 3.69 -21.40 6.07
CA ALA A 98 3.04 -22.36 5.21
C ALA A 98 2.48 -21.70 3.94
N VAL A 99 1.78 -20.56 4.08
CA VAL A 99 1.22 -19.80 2.96
C VAL A 99 2.33 -19.26 2.05
N ALA A 100 3.40 -18.67 2.62
CA ALA A 100 4.53 -18.16 1.85
C ALA A 100 5.25 -19.26 1.06
N ASN A 101 5.41 -20.47 1.63
CA ASN A 101 6.07 -21.59 0.97
C ASN A 101 5.19 -22.30 -0.06
N LEU A 102 3.94 -22.60 0.30
CA LEU A 102 3.03 -23.40 -0.53
C LEU A 102 2.36 -22.57 -1.62
N SER A 103 2.01 -21.31 -1.33
CA SER A 103 1.29 -20.43 -2.26
C SER A 103 1.77 -18.97 -2.21
N PRO A 104 3.04 -18.69 -2.58
CA PRO A 104 3.59 -17.34 -2.58
C PRO A 104 2.81 -16.36 -3.49
N ALA A 105 2.26 -16.85 -4.60
CA ALA A 105 1.43 -16.03 -5.49
C ALA A 105 0.15 -15.53 -4.79
N PHE A 106 -0.48 -16.39 -3.98
CA PHE A 106 -1.64 -16.01 -3.18
C PHE A 106 -1.26 -15.03 -2.07
N ALA A 107 -0.15 -15.29 -1.36
CA ALA A 107 0.38 -14.39 -0.35
C ALA A 107 0.57 -12.97 -0.89
N HIS A 108 1.22 -12.83 -2.05
CA HIS A 108 1.37 -11.53 -2.70
C HIS A 108 0.05 -10.89 -3.11
N ALA A 109 -0.91 -11.68 -3.64
CA ALA A 109 -2.22 -11.16 -4.00
C ALA A 109 -2.97 -10.63 -2.76
N PHE A 110 -2.92 -11.36 -1.65
CA PHE A 110 -3.49 -10.95 -0.38
C PHE A 110 -2.87 -9.64 0.13
N LEU A 111 -1.54 -9.55 0.16
CA LEU A 111 -0.83 -8.33 0.59
C LEU A 111 -1.15 -7.12 -0.30
N ARG A 112 -1.25 -7.32 -1.61
CA ARG A 112 -1.65 -6.25 -2.54
C ARG A 112 -3.06 -5.73 -2.25
N THR A 113 -3.99 -6.63 -1.93
CA THR A 113 -5.36 -6.27 -1.54
C THR A 113 -5.37 -5.53 -0.20
N ASN A 114 -4.65 -6.03 0.81
CA ASN A 114 -4.55 -5.38 2.12
C ASN A 114 -4.00 -3.95 1.99
N ALA A 115 -2.91 -3.75 1.23
CA ALA A 115 -2.35 -2.44 0.98
C ALA A 115 -3.31 -1.49 0.24
N ALA A 116 -4.11 -2.01 -0.70
CA ALA A 116 -5.12 -1.21 -1.39
C ALA A 116 -6.27 -0.80 -0.46
N LEU A 117 -6.70 -1.69 0.43
CA LEU A 117 -7.73 -1.41 1.44
C LEU A 117 -7.25 -0.33 2.41
N ARG A 118 -6.02 -0.44 2.93
CA ARG A 118 -5.43 0.58 3.82
C ARG A 118 -5.37 1.97 3.18
N ARG A 119 -4.85 2.06 1.95
CA ARG A 119 -4.83 3.33 1.20
C ARG A 119 -6.22 3.93 1.02
N THR A 120 -7.23 3.09 0.80
CA THR A 120 -8.60 3.57 0.61
C THR A 120 -9.21 4.03 1.93
N ALA A 121 -8.90 3.37 3.05
CA ALA A 121 -9.31 3.78 4.38
C ALA A 121 -8.65 5.11 4.80
N GLU A 122 -7.35 5.25 4.58
CA GLU A 122 -6.58 6.49 4.82
C GLU A 122 -7.12 7.66 3.99
N TRP A 123 -7.38 7.42 2.69
CA TRP A 123 -7.99 8.42 1.82
C TRP A 123 -9.36 8.87 2.35
N ARG A 124 -10.22 7.93 2.76
CA ARG A 124 -11.53 8.28 3.34
C ARG A 124 -11.40 9.10 4.62
N ALA A 125 -10.53 8.70 5.54
CA ALA A 125 -10.27 9.47 6.76
C ALA A 125 -9.79 10.90 6.43
N SER A 126 -8.87 11.04 5.47
CA SER A 126 -8.40 12.36 5.03
C SER A 126 -9.50 13.23 4.41
N MET A 127 -10.44 12.64 3.67
CA MET A 127 -11.58 13.37 3.11
C MET A 127 -12.53 13.85 4.21
N ASP A 128 -12.78 13.02 5.22
CA ASP A 128 -13.63 13.35 6.37
C ASP A 128 -13.02 14.49 7.21
N ASP A 129 -11.70 14.44 7.43
CA ASP A 129 -10.94 15.53 8.06
C ASP A 129 -11.02 16.82 7.24
N MET A 130 -10.89 16.75 5.91
CA MET A 130 -11.01 17.93 5.02
C MET A 130 -12.41 18.52 5.02
N LEU A 131 -13.46 17.67 5.02
CA LEU A 131 -14.84 18.13 5.13
C LEU A 131 -15.07 18.79 6.48
N THR A 132 -14.64 18.15 7.57
CA THR A 132 -14.74 18.70 8.92
C THR A 132 -13.96 20.02 9.08
N ALA A 133 -12.78 20.12 8.47
CA ALA A 133 -11.97 21.33 8.47
C ALA A 133 -12.56 22.46 7.58
N GLY A 134 -13.16 22.12 6.44
CA GLY A 134 -13.84 23.07 5.54
C GLY A 134 -15.21 23.54 6.04
N ILE A 135 -15.88 22.71 6.86
CA ILE A 135 -17.11 23.06 7.59
C ILE A 135 -16.80 23.96 8.81
N GLY A 136 -15.53 24.06 9.22
CA GLY A 136 -15.09 24.73 10.44
C GLY A 136 -15.19 26.27 10.46
N ASP A 137 -15.32 26.93 9.32
CA ASP A 137 -15.38 28.42 9.23
C ASP A 137 -16.77 28.95 8.81
N GLU A 138 -17.56 28.19 8.03
CA GLU A 138 -18.92 28.61 7.64
C GLU A 138 -20.05 27.95 8.46
N ALA A 139 -19.88 26.71 8.96
CA ALA A 139 -20.96 26.03 9.70
C ALA A 139 -20.99 26.33 11.21
N LYS A 140 -20.19 27.32 11.64
CA LYS A 140 -20.13 27.82 13.01
C LYS A 140 -20.94 29.10 13.23
N LEU A 141 -21.73 29.54 12.25
CA LEU A 141 -22.87 30.43 12.49
C LEU A 141 -23.95 29.62 13.20
N ILE A 142 -23.75 29.50 14.50
CA ILE A 142 -24.56 28.73 15.45
C ILE A 142 -25.98 29.31 15.42
N PRO A 143 -27.05 28.52 15.64
CA PRO A 143 -28.44 29.02 15.74
C PRO A 143 -28.63 30.25 16.64
N TYR A 144 -27.73 30.46 17.61
CA TYR A 144 -27.65 31.67 18.43
C TYR A 144 -27.35 32.94 17.62
N GLU A 145 -26.48 32.88 16.61
CA GLU A 145 -26.17 34.00 15.72
C GLU A 145 -27.32 34.31 14.78
N GLU A 146 -28.00 33.30 14.21
CA GLU A 146 -29.23 33.52 13.43
C GLU A 146 -30.31 34.20 14.27
N VAL A 147 -30.49 33.75 15.51
CA VAL A 147 -31.46 34.37 16.44
C VAL A 147 -31.03 35.80 16.80
N ARG A 148 -29.76 36.01 17.14
CA ARG A 148 -29.20 37.35 17.43
C ARG A 148 -29.40 38.31 16.25
N ASP A 149 -29.09 37.86 15.05
CA ASP A 149 -29.16 38.67 13.84
C ASP A 149 -30.62 38.95 13.45
N TYR A 150 -31.53 37.99 13.67
CA TYR A 150 -32.98 38.20 13.54
C TYR A 150 -33.50 39.26 14.52
N PHE A 151 -33.10 39.21 15.80
CA PHE A 151 -33.51 40.20 16.79
C PHE A 151 -32.90 41.59 16.52
N HIS A 152 -31.67 41.66 16.00
CA HIS A 152 -31.11 42.91 15.51
C HIS A 152 -31.85 43.46 14.29
N TYR A 153 -32.29 42.60 13.36
CA TYR A 153 -33.03 43.01 12.17
C TYR A 153 -34.38 43.67 12.50
N ILE A 154 -35.02 43.26 13.59
CA ILE A 154 -36.26 43.86 14.09
C ILE A 154 -36.03 44.97 15.13
N ASP A 155 -34.80 45.51 15.22
CA ASP A 155 -34.39 46.54 16.21
C ASP A 155 -34.70 46.15 17.67
N ASN A 156 -34.67 44.85 17.99
CA ASN A 156 -35.10 44.29 19.27
C ASN A 156 -36.54 44.64 19.68
N TYR A 157 -37.40 45.07 18.76
CA TYR A 157 -38.80 45.39 19.04
C TYR A 157 -39.66 44.12 19.00
N VAL A 158 -40.32 43.81 20.12
CA VAL A 158 -41.25 42.69 20.24
C VAL A 158 -42.56 43.20 20.84
N ASP A 159 -43.56 43.42 19.98
CA ASP A 159 -44.85 44.05 20.31
C ASP A 159 -45.62 43.41 21.48
N ALA A 160 -45.40 42.12 21.74
CA ALA A 160 -46.04 41.41 22.86
C ALA A 160 -45.33 41.60 24.22
N LEU A 161 -44.12 42.16 24.24
CA LEU A 161 -43.24 42.26 25.41
C LEU A 161 -42.82 43.70 25.79
N ASP A 162 -42.96 44.67 24.88
CA ASP A 162 -42.80 46.11 25.14
C ASP A 162 -44.12 46.74 25.64
#